data_AF-A0A7L8XJS0-F1
#
_entry.id   AF-A0A7L8XJS0-F1
#
_cell.length_a   1.000
_cell.length_b   1.000
_cell.length_c   1.000
_cell.angle_alpha   90.00
_cell.angle_beta   90.00
_cell.angle_gamma   90.00
#
_symmetry.space_group_name_H-M   'P 1'
#
loop_
_entity.id
_entity.type
_entity.pdbx_description
1 polymer ?
#
loop_
_entity_poly.entity_id
_entity_poly.type
_entity_poly.pdbx_seq_one_letter_code
_entity_poly.pdbx_strand_id
1 'polypeptide(L)'
;MTLNLCVLTPNRIVWDSEVKEIILSTNSGQIGVLPNHAPIATAVDIGILRIRLNDQWLTMALMGGFARIGNNEITVLANDAEKGSDIDPQEAQQTLEIAEANLRKAEGKRQTIEANLALRRARTWVEAINAV
;
A
#
# COMPACT_ATOMS: atom_id res chain seq x y z
N MET A 1 9.95 -20.46 -9.35
CA MET A 1 10.87 -19.64 -8.54
C MET A 1 10.02 -18.62 -7.81
N THR A 2 10.25 -18.44 -6.52
CA THR A 2 9.47 -17.58 -5.62
C THR A 2 10.38 -16.54 -4.97
N LEU A 3 9.76 -15.53 -4.36
CA LEU A 3 10.39 -14.50 -3.56
C LEU A 3 9.67 -14.39 -2.22
N ASN A 4 10.42 -14.15 -1.15
CA ASN A 4 9.89 -14.03 0.20
C ASN A 4 9.46 -12.58 0.41
N LEU A 5 8.17 -12.35 0.65
CA LEU A 5 7.62 -11.04 0.94
C LEU A 5 7.31 -10.95 2.43
N CYS A 6 7.95 -10.00 3.10
CA CYS A 6 7.65 -9.63 4.47
C CYS A 6 7.17 -8.17 4.51
N VAL A 7 5.94 -7.95 4.96
CA VAL A 7 5.37 -6.60 5.18
C VAL A 7 5.18 -6.37 6.66
N LEU A 8 5.84 -5.31 7.13
CA LEU A 8 5.98 -4.96 8.53
C LEU A 8 5.37 -3.57 8.76
N THR A 9 4.64 -3.45 9.85
CA THR A 9 4.22 -2.18 10.44
C THR A 9 4.92 -2.00 11.78
N PRO A 10 4.96 -0.79 12.37
CA PRO A 10 5.58 -0.58 13.68
C PRO A 10 5.02 -1.50 14.78
N ASN A 11 3.78 -1.95 14.63
CA ASN A 11 3.06 -2.71 15.66
C ASN A 11 3.04 -4.23 15.40
N ARG A 12 3.10 -4.67 14.13
CA ARG A 12 2.95 -6.10 13.77
C ARG A 12 3.52 -6.45 12.39
N ILE A 13 3.76 -7.74 12.20
CA ILE A 13 3.96 -8.35 10.87
C ILE A 13 2.58 -8.53 10.23
N VAL A 14 2.36 -7.90 9.07
CA VAL A 14 1.07 -7.94 8.34
C VAL A 14 1.05 -9.06 7.30
N TRP A 15 2.21 -9.32 6.68
CA TRP A 15 2.38 -10.36 5.69
C TRP A 15 3.76 -11.00 5.81
N ASP A 16 3.84 -12.32 5.74
CA ASP A 16 5.11 -13.06 5.67
C ASP A 16 4.87 -14.37 4.91
N SER A 17 5.15 -14.37 3.60
CA SER A 17 4.97 -15.57 2.78
C SER A 17 5.81 -15.52 1.51
N GLU A 18 6.00 -16.69 0.90
CA GLU A 18 6.50 -16.77 -0.48
C GLU A 18 5.44 -16.32 -1.47
N VAL A 19 5.85 -15.57 -2.49
CA VAL A 19 4.99 -15.05 -3.56
C VAL A 19 5.72 -15.18 -4.91
N LYS A 20 5.02 -15.05 -6.03
CA LYS A 20 5.64 -15.13 -7.37
C LYS A 20 6.09 -13.77 -7.90
N GLU A 21 5.29 -12.76 -7.63
CA GLU A 21 5.46 -11.42 -8.18
C GLU A 21 4.78 -10.42 -7.24
N ILE A 22 5.36 -9.24 -7.14
CA ILE A 22 4.71 -8.11 -6.47
C ILE A 22 4.72 -6.88 -7.37
N ILE A 23 3.71 -6.04 -7.24
CA ILE A 23 3.68 -4.71 -7.85
C ILE A 23 3.49 -3.70 -6.73
N LEU A 24 4.49 -2.86 -6.51
CA LEU A 24 4.48 -1.83 -5.48
C LEU A 24 4.42 -0.43 -6.08
N SER A 25 3.75 0.46 -5.36
CA SER A 25 3.64 1.88 -5.71
C SER A 25 4.78 2.67 -5.04
N THR A 26 5.64 3.28 -5.85
CA THR A 26 6.76 4.13 -5.42
C THR A 26 6.49 5.59 -5.76
N ASN A 27 7.33 6.49 -5.27
CA ASN A 27 7.27 7.92 -5.61
C ASN A 27 7.47 8.22 -7.11
N SER A 28 8.06 7.28 -7.86
CA SER A 28 8.37 7.43 -9.28
C SER A 28 7.40 6.66 -10.18
N GLY A 29 6.35 6.05 -9.60
CA GLY A 29 5.35 5.25 -10.30
C GLY A 29 5.30 3.81 -9.76
N GLN A 30 4.85 2.87 -10.58
CA GLN A 30 4.72 1.47 -10.19
C GLN A 30 5.96 0.67 -10.60
N ILE A 31 6.43 -0.21 -9.72
CA ILE A 31 7.50 -1.16 -10.02
C ILE A 31 7.02 -2.58 -9.74
N GLY A 32 7.21 -3.45 -10.73
CA GLY A 32 7.00 -4.89 -10.64
C GLY A 32 8.29 -5.60 -10.26
N VAL A 33 8.24 -6.50 -9.28
CA VAL A 33 9.40 -7.26 -8.81
C VAL A 33 9.16 -8.74 -9.05
N LEU A 34 10.09 -9.33 -9.79
CA LEU A 34 10.12 -10.74 -10.16
C LEU A 34 11.26 -11.47 -9.44
N PRO A 35 11.28 -12.81 -9.45
CA PRO A 35 12.40 -13.57 -8.89
C PRO A 35 13.72 -13.19 -9.57
N ASN A 36 14.79 -13.11 -8.79
CA ASN A 36 16.15 -12.69 -9.17
C ASN A 36 16.26 -11.23 -9.62
N HIS A 37 15.37 -10.37 -9.12
CA HIS A 37 15.51 -8.92 -9.30
C HIS A 37 16.80 -8.40 -8.63
N ALA A 38 17.44 -7.42 -9.27
CA ALA A 38 18.63 -6.78 -8.72
C ALA A 38 18.31 -6.12 -7.37
N PRO A 39 19.24 -6.12 -6.39
CA PRO A 39 19.01 -5.48 -5.12
C PRO A 39 18.71 -3.99 -5.27
N ILE A 40 17.63 -3.52 -4.64
CA ILE A 40 17.21 -2.12 -4.67
C ILE A 40 16.56 -1.74 -3.34
N ALA A 41 16.78 -0.50 -2.91
CA ALA A 41 16.06 0.12 -1.80
C ALA A 41 15.29 1.32 -2.35
N THR A 42 13.99 1.39 -2.08
CA THR A 42 13.10 2.43 -2.60
C THR A 42 12.12 2.92 -1.55
N ALA A 43 11.70 4.18 -1.67
CA ALA A 43 10.56 4.70 -0.95
C ALA A 43 9.25 4.18 -1.58
N VAL A 44 8.29 3.84 -0.72
CA VAL A 44 6.94 3.40 -1.09
C VAL A 44 5.99 4.56 -0.82
N ASP A 45 5.20 4.95 -1.83
CA ASP A 45 4.16 5.98 -1.66
C ASP A 45 2.89 5.36 -1.08
N ILE A 46 1.95 6.21 -0.67
CA ILE A 46 0.60 5.78 -0.29
C ILE A 46 -0.06 5.20 -1.54
N GLY A 47 -0.41 3.92 -1.48
CA GLY A 47 -0.93 3.20 -2.64
C GLY A 47 -1.16 1.73 -2.37
N ILE A 48 -1.40 1.00 -3.45
CA ILE A 48 -1.74 -0.43 -3.39
C ILE A 48 -0.49 -1.25 -3.69
N LEU A 49 -0.28 -2.28 -2.87
CA LEU A 49 0.60 -3.39 -3.16
C LEU A 49 -0.25 -4.54 -3.71
N ARG A 50 0.08 -4.98 -4.93
CA ARG A 50 -0.50 -6.18 -5.51
C ARG A 50 0.45 -7.34 -5.33
N ILE A 51 -0.07 -8.44 -4.81
CA ILE A 51 0.69 -9.63 -4.49
C ILE A 51 0.14 -10.76 -5.33
N ARG A 52 1.00 -11.41 -6.12
CA ARG A 52 0.63 -12.59 -6.88
C ARG A 52 1.05 -13.85 -6.12
N LEU A 53 0.06 -14.54 -5.57
CA LEU A 53 0.23 -15.87 -4.98
C LEU A 53 -0.29 -16.91 -5.97
N ASN A 54 0.63 -17.73 -6.48
CA ASN A 54 0.32 -18.69 -7.52
C ASN A 54 -0.30 -18.04 -8.77
N ASP A 55 -1.62 -18.12 -8.93
CA ASP A 55 -2.37 -17.52 -10.04
C ASP A 55 -3.49 -16.59 -9.57
N GLN A 56 -3.51 -16.26 -8.28
CA GLN A 56 -4.43 -15.31 -7.68
C GLN A 56 -3.73 -14.01 -7.34
N TRP A 57 -4.40 -12.90 -7.64
CA TRP A 57 -3.97 -11.57 -7.22
C TRP A 57 -4.66 -11.21 -5.90
N LEU A 58 -3.85 -10.77 -4.95
CA LEU A 58 -4.32 -10.16 -3.71
C LEU A 58 -3.86 -8.70 -3.69
N THR A 59 -4.62 -7.87 -2.99
CA THR A 59 -4.35 -6.45 -2.84
C THR A 59 -4.16 -6.10 -1.36
N MET A 60 -3.25 -5.18 -1.10
CA MET A 60 -3.02 -4.63 0.22
C MET A 60 -2.82 -3.12 0.10
N ALA A 61 -3.52 -2.36 0.93
CA ALA A 61 -3.33 -0.93 1.06
C ALA A 61 -2.08 -0.66 1.90
N LEU A 62 -1.19 0.22 1.43
CA LEU A 62 -0.01 0.67 2.14
C LEU A 62 -0.07 2.19 2.37
N MET A 63 0.14 2.63 3.60
CA MET A 63 0.15 4.05 3.98
C MET A 63 1.56 4.66 3.90
N GLY A 64 2.27 4.31 2.83
CA GLY A 64 3.66 4.72 2.56
C GLY A 64 4.68 4.04 3.46
N GLY A 65 5.96 4.16 3.08
CA GLY A 65 7.06 3.51 3.80
C GLY A 65 8.31 3.32 2.95
N PHE A 66 9.02 2.22 3.20
CA PHE A 66 10.23 1.83 2.48
C PHE A 66 10.17 0.36 2.07
N ALA A 67 10.71 0.03 0.91
CA ALA A 67 10.88 -1.34 0.45
C ALA A 67 12.36 -1.60 0.18
N ARG A 68 12.85 -2.73 0.68
CA ARG A 68 14.18 -3.27 0.40
C ARG A 68 14.01 -4.61 -0.30
N ILE A 69 14.60 -4.74 -1.47
CA ILE A 69 14.58 -5.94 -2.30
C ILE A 69 16.03 -6.42 -2.44
N GLY A 70 16.29 -7.69 -2.21
CA GLY A 70 17.60 -8.29 -2.45
C GLY A 70 17.61 -9.77 -2.13
N ASN A 71 18.40 -10.55 -2.86
CA ASN A 71 18.53 -12.01 -2.67
C ASN A 71 17.18 -12.75 -2.62
N ASN A 72 16.21 -12.35 -3.43
CA ASN A 72 14.83 -12.88 -3.44
C ASN A 72 14.05 -12.64 -2.13
N GLU A 73 14.53 -11.76 -1.26
CA GLU A 73 13.82 -11.28 -0.08
C GLU A 73 13.36 -9.84 -0.31
N ILE A 74 12.10 -9.59 0.03
CA ILE A 74 11.48 -8.29 -0.03
C ILE A 74 10.97 -7.94 1.36
N THR A 75 11.51 -6.87 1.92
CA THR A 75 11.08 -6.31 3.20
C THR A 75 10.41 -4.97 2.93
N VAL A 76 9.11 -4.87 3.21
CA VAL A 76 8.36 -3.61 3.16
C VAL A 76 8.10 -3.13 4.58
N LEU A 77 8.65 -1.98 4.92
CA LEU A 77 8.42 -1.26 6.17
C LEU A 77 7.38 -0.17 5.90
N ALA A 78 6.13 -0.43 6.24
CA ALA A 78 5.03 0.51 6.03
C ALA A 78 4.63 1.18 7.35
N ASN A 79 4.15 2.42 7.30
CA ASN A 79 3.60 3.07 8.50
C ASN A 79 2.31 2.37 8.96
N ASP A 80 1.49 2.00 8.00
CA ASP A 80 0.27 1.22 8.20
C ASP A 80 -0.01 0.40 6.94
N ALA A 81 -0.59 -0.79 7.12
CA ALA A 81 -0.84 -1.74 6.05
C ALA A 81 -2.03 -2.64 6.37
N GLU A 82 -2.93 -2.77 5.40
CA GLU A 82 -4.20 -3.49 5.58
C GLU A 82 -4.61 -4.21 4.29
N LYS A 83 -5.04 -5.47 4.43
CA LYS A 83 -5.41 -6.31 3.28
C LYS A 83 -6.73 -5.82 2.72
N GLY A 84 -6.88 -5.80 1.39
CA GLY A 84 -8.12 -5.37 0.74
C GLY A 84 -9.35 -6.18 1.19
N SER A 85 -9.16 -7.44 1.58
CA SER A 85 -10.21 -8.32 2.11
C SER A 85 -10.71 -7.96 3.51
N ASP A 86 -9.89 -7.27 4.30
CA ASP A 86 -10.16 -7.01 5.72
C ASP A 86 -10.81 -5.62 5.91
N ILE A 87 -10.83 -4.80 4.86
CA ILE A 87 -11.39 -3.44 4.87
C ILE A 87 -12.91 -3.51 4.63
N ASP A 88 -13.70 -2.89 5.51
CA ASP A 88 -15.15 -2.75 5.29
C ASP A 88 -15.41 -1.72 4.17
N PRO A 89 -16.10 -2.12 3.07
CA PRO A 89 -16.40 -1.22 1.96
C PRO A 89 -17.25 -0.02 2.36
N GLN A 90 -18.17 -0.18 3.33
CA GLN A 90 -19.03 0.91 3.78
C GLN A 90 -18.23 1.93 4.59
N GLU A 91 -17.36 1.45 5.49
CA GLU A 91 -16.50 2.32 6.30
C GLU A 91 -15.48 3.08 5.43
N ALA A 92 -14.88 2.40 4.46
CA ALA A 92 -13.95 3.02 3.52
C ALA A 92 -14.63 4.14 2.70
N GLN A 93 -15.85 3.90 2.22
CA GLN A 93 -16.60 4.87 1.44
C GLN A 93 -17.03 6.09 2.29
N GLN A 94 -17.52 5.84 3.52
CA GLN A 94 -17.86 6.92 4.45
C GLN A 94 -16.62 7.78 4.80
N THR A 95 -15.49 7.12 5.04
CA THR A 95 -14.23 7.82 5.31
C THR A 95 -13.78 8.68 4.13
N LEU A 96 -13.96 8.19 2.90
CA LEU A 96 -13.67 8.96 1.68
C LEU A 96 -14.57 10.21 1.59
N GLU A 97 -15.87 10.08 1.82
CA GLU A 97 -16.80 11.21 1.79
C GLU A 97 -16.47 12.27 2.84
N ILE A 98 -16.13 11.84 4.06
CA ILE A 98 -15.69 12.74 5.14
C ILE A 98 -14.38 13.44 4.75
N ALA A 99 -13.41 12.72 4.21
CA ALA A 99 -12.14 13.29 3.78
C ALA A 99 -12.32 14.32 2.65
N GLU A 100 -13.22 14.07 1.69
CA GLU A 100 -13.56 15.02 0.64
C GLU A 100 -14.27 16.27 1.17
N ALA A 101 -15.22 16.10 2.09
CA ALA A 101 -15.89 17.22 2.74
C ALA A 101 -14.92 18.09 3.55
N ASN A 102 -13.96 17.45 4.24
CA ASN A 102 -12.92 18.14 4.99
C ASN A 102 -11.97 18.91 4.08
N LEU A 103 -11.61 18.36 2.92
CA LEU A 103 -10.79 19.07 1.93
C LEU A 103 -11.48 20.33 1.40
N ARG A 104 -12.81 20.27 1.16
CA ARG A 104 -13.59 21.43 0.71
C ARG A 104 -13.68 22.54 1.76
N LYS A 105 -13.65 22.18 3.05
CA LYS A 105 -13.71 23.10 4.19
C LYS A 105 -12.34 23.56 4.68
N ALA A 106 -11.26 22.95 4.19
CA ALA A 106 -9.92 23.23 4.68
C ALA A 106 -9.47 24.65 4.28
N GLU A 107 -9.14 25.46 5.28
CA GLU A 107 -8.67 26.83 5.07
C GLU A 107 -7.19 26.95 5.49
N GLY A 108 -6.39 27.55 4.62
CA GLY A 108 -4.96 27.75 4.86
C GLY A 108 -4.08 26.54 4.52
N LYS A 109 -2.76 26.77 4.53
CA LYS A 109 -1.76 25.83 3.98
C LYS A 109 -1.63 24.52 4.77
N ARG A 110 -1.76 24.57 6.10
CA ARG A 110 -1.59 23.37 6.94
C ARG A 110 -2.78 22.42 6.82
N GLN A 111 -4.00 22.96 6.97
CA GLN A 111 -5.23 22.17 6.90
C GLN A 111 -5.41 21.52 5.53
N THR A 112 -5.04 22.23 4.45
CA THR A 112 -5.09 21.69 3.09
C THR A 112 -4.10 20.54 2.88
N ILE A 113 -2.91 20.58 3.47
CA ILE A 113 -1.94 19.47 3.41
C ILE A 113 -2.47 18.25 4.17
N GLU A 114 -2.95 18.45 5.40
CA GLU A 114 -3.50 17.38 6.23
C GLU A 114 -4.73 16.73 5.58
N ALA A 115 -5.65 17.54 5.04
CA ALA A 115 -6.83 17.05 4.34
C ALA A 115 -6.48 16.31 3.04
N ASN A 116 -5.50 16.79 2.26
CA ASN A 116 -5.03 16.08 1.06
C ASN A 116 -4.40 14.73 1.42
N LEU A 117 -3.61 14.66 2.50
CA LEU A 117 -3.03 13.41 2.95
C LEU A 117 -4.11 12.42 3.37
N ALA A 118 -5.09 12.86 4.16
CA ALA A 118 -6.22 12.03 4.58
C ALA A 118 -7.03 11.52 3.37
N LEU A 119 -7.28 12.38 2.39
CA LEU A 119 -7.97 12.01 1.15
C LEU A 119 -7.20 10.95 0.35
N ARG A 120 -5.86 11.11 0.21
CA ARG A 120 -5.03 10.10 -0.48
C ARG A 120 -5.15 8.74 0.21
N ARG A 121 -5.08 8.69 1.54
CA ARG A 121 -5.23 7.44 2.32
C ARG A 121 -6.60 6.80 2.12
N ALA A 122 -7.68 7.59 2.27
CA ALA A 122 -9.05 7.10 2.12
C ALA A 122 -9.31 6.54 0.71
N ARG A 123 -8.79 7.21 -0.33
CA ARG A 123 -8.86 6.70 -1.71
C ARG A 123 -8.16 5.37 -1.87
N THR A 124 -6.96 5.24 -1.30
CA THR A 124 -6.20 3.98 -1.38
C THR A 124 -6.93 2.81 -0.72
N TRP A 125 -7.63 3.02 0.40
CA TRP A 125 -8.47 1.98 0.99
C TRP A 125 -9.60 1.53 0.07
N VAL A 126 -10.33 2.48 -0.53
CA VAL A 126 -11.41 2.17 -1.48
C VAL A 126 -10.87 1.46 -2.73
N GLU A 127 -9.73 1.90 -3.27
CA GLU A 127 -9.11 1.23 -4.42
C GLU A 127 -8.61 -0.18 -4.07
N ALA A 128 -8.11 -0.42 -2.86
CA ALA A 128 -7.65 -1.73 -2.42
C ALA A 128 -8.79 -2.75 -2.37
N ILE A 129 -9.99 -2.34 -1.99
CA ILE A 129 -11.21 -3.17 -2.00
C ILE A 129 -11.62 -3.51 -3.43
N ASN A 130 -11.66 -2.50 -4.32
CA ASN A 130 -12.17 -2.65 -5.69
C ASN A 130 -11.20 -3.38 -6.64
N ALA A 131 -9.93 -3.52 -6.25
CA ALA A 131 -8.89 -4.14 -7.06
C ALA A 131 -8.79 -5.67 -6.88
N VAL A 132 -9.74 -6.28 -6.16
CA VAL A 132 -9.93 -7.73 -6.00
C VAL A 132 -10.81 -8.30 -7.10
#